data_AF-A0A2D7VM42-F1
#
_entry.id   AF-A0A2D7VM42-F1
#
_cell.length_a   1.000
_cell.length_b   1.000
_cell.length_c   1.000
_cell.angle_alpha   90.00
_cell.angle_beta   90.00
_cell.angle_gamma   90.00
#
_symmetry.space_group_name_H-M   'P 1'
#
loop_
_entity.id
_entity.type
_entity.pdbx_description
1 polymer ?
#
loop_
_entity_poly.entity_id
_entity_poly.type
_entity_poly.pdbx_seq_one_letter_code
_entity_poly.pdbx_strand_id
1 'polypeptide(L)'
;MLAENAVTGEGLPTHGTQVLMNVINEVGALPTRNGHDVQFDGAHDISAEAMAEVRESDGQANLVSNHACFGCPISCARRSKIDPTHFTVKDKPQYQHVSGGLEYEAAWALGAANGINDLEALTYANFVCNEQGLDPISLGATIGAAMDLYKEGAITQEDTGGVALEFGNTEAFVAMVEATARGEGFGKELGQGSKRLCEKFGHPELSMTVKGQEFPAYDPRGIQGMGLTYATSNRGACHLRSYTVASEVLGIPEKTDPLVTDGKAGLVKAFQDATAAVDSSGTCVFTTFALSGEDIAPMVDAACEGDWSVERFVEVGERIWNMERQYNIEAGFTAADDNLPERLLKDAAKTGPAEGHVNRLDEMLPEYYELRGWDTSGVPTAETLSRLGL
;
A
#
# COMPACT_ATOMS: atom_id res chain seq x y z
N MET A 1 19.49 17.65 8.62
CA MET A 1 18.13 17.06 8.71
C MET A 1 17.99 15.79 7.87
N LEU A 2 17.74 15.86 6.55
CA LEU A 2 17.49 14.64 5.75
C LEU A 2 18.67 13.63 5.76
N ALA A 3 19.91 14.09 5.61
CA ALA A 3 21.08 13.21 5.62
C ALA A 3 21.44 12.67 7.03
N GLU A 4 20.96 13.32 8.09
CA GLU A 4 21.27 12.96 9.49
C GLU A 4 20.19 12.06 10.11
N ASN A 5 19.03 11.96 9.46
CA ASN A 5 17.93 11.11 9.90
C ASN A 5 18.17 9.67 9.44
N ALA A 6 18.01 8.70 10.34
CA ALA A 6 18.31 7.29 10.05
C ALA A 6 17.47 6.71 8.90
N VAL A 7 16.22 7.15 8.73
CA VAL A 7 15.35 6.65 7.64
C VAL A 7 15.76 7.26 6.31
N THR A 8 15.87 8.59 6.22
CA THR A 8 16.13 9.27 4.94
C THR A 8 17.60 9.33 4.54
N GLY A 9 18.52 9.19 5.50
CA GLY A 9 19.97 9.26 5.30
C GLY A 9 20.66 7.90 5.19
N GLU A 10 20.08 6.84 5.77
CA GLU A 10 20.69 5.50 5.78
C GLU A 10 19.74 4.41 5.24
N GLY A 11 18.55 4.27 5.83
CA GLY A 11 17.60 3.20 5.51
C GLY A 11 17.12 3.22 4.05
N LEU A 12 16.45 4.28 3.63
CA LEU A 12 15.93 4.42 2.27
C LEU A 12 17.04 4.42 1.19
N PRO A 13 18.19 5.11 1.35
CA PRO A 13 19.27 5.02 0.37
C PRO A 13 19.78 3.59 0.18
N THR A 14 19.95 2.84 1.28
CA THR A 14 20.54 1.49 1.30
C THR A 14 19.55 0.44 0.80
N HIS A 15 18.35 0.40 1.37
CA HIS A 15 17.39 -0.69 1.17
C HIS A 15 16.18 -0.29 0.32
N GLY A 16 16.03 1.00 -0.01
CA GLY A 16 14.79 1.52 -0.59
C GLY A 16 13.64 1.38 0.40
N THR A 17 12.41 1.40 -0.12
CA THR A 17 11.22 1.14 0.71
C THR A 17 11.19 -0.31 1.22
N GLN A 18 11.89 -1.23 0.55
CA GLN A 18 11.87 -2.65 0.86
C GLN A 18 12.39 -3.05 2.24
N VAL A 19 13.05 -2.13 2.95
CA VAL A 19 13.41 -2.31 4.37
C VAL A 19 12.20 -2.70 5.23
N LEU A 20 10.98 -2.35 4.78
CA LEU A 20 9.75 -2.64 5.48
C LEU A 20 9.32 -4.11 5.42
N MET A 21 9.82 -4.93 4.48
CA MET A 21 9.36 -6.32 4.33
C MET A 21 9.53 -7.12 5.63
N ASN A 22 10.76 -7.17 6.15
CA ASN A 22 11.04 -7.90 7.38
C ASN A 22 10.43 -7.20 8.60
N VAL A 23 10.44 -5.87 8.64
CA VAL A 23 9.89 -5.08 9.76
C VAL A 23 8.39 -5.33 9.95
N ILE A 24 7.61 -5.22 8.88
CA ILE A 24 6.16 -5.39 8.94
C ILE A 24 5.78 -6.86 9.15
N ASN A 25 6.57 -7.79 8.62
CA ASN A 25 6.41 -9.21 8.91
C ASN A 25 6.61 -9.51 10.41
N GLU A 26 7.66 -8.98 11.03
CA GLU A 26 7.95 -9.21 12.46
C GLU A 26 6.91 -8.56 13.38
N VAL A 27 6.39 -7.38 12.99
CA VAL A 27 5.27 -6.72 13.69
C VAL A 27 3.99 -7.57 13.65
N GLY A 28 3.88 -8.54 12.74
CA GLY A 28 2.67 -9.33 12.56
C GLY A 28 1.58 -8.56 11.85
N ALA A 29 1.96 -7.76 10.84
CA ALA A 29 1.04 -6.93 10.07
C ALA A 29 1.30 -7.00 8.56
N LEU A 30 1.89 -8.09 8.05
CA LEU A 30 2.12 -8.33 6.62
C LEU A 30 0.97 -9.18 6.05
N PRO A 31 -0.03 -8.61 5.35
CA PRO A 31 -1.16 -9.37 4.83
C PRO A 31 -0.68 -10.46 3.88
N THR A 32 -1.06 -11.70 4.14
CA THR A 32 -0.51 -12.86 3.42
C THR A 32 -1.65 -13.71 2.88
N ARG A 33 -1.51 -14.18 1.63
CA ARG A 33 -2.51 -14.96 0.89
C ARG A 33 -3.88 -14.28 0.96
N ASN A 34 -4.04 -13.17 0.24
CA ASN A 34 -5.25 -12.32 0.26
C ASN A 34 -5.68 -11.87 1.67
N GLY A 35 -4.75 -11.72 2.62
CA GLY A 35 -5.07 -11.28 3.99
C GLY A 35 -5.69 -12.36 4.88
N HIS A 36 -5.53 -13.65 4.54
CA HIS A 36 -5.88 -14.75 5.45
C HIS A 36 -4.97 -14.84 6.67
N ASP A 37 -3.71 -14.48 6.50
CA ASP A 37 -2.67 -14.48 7.54
C ASP A 37 -2.01 -13.10 7.62
N VAL A 38 -1.31 -12.82 8.72
CA VAL A 38 -0.66 -11.52 9.00
C VAL A 38 0.87 -11.57 8.99
N GLN A 39 1.42 -12.73 8.61
CA GLN A 39 2.85 -12.97 8.44
C GLN A 39 3.06 -13.95 7.29
N PHE A 40 4.21 -13.85 6.64
CA PHE A 40 4.64 -14.73 5.58
C PHE A 40 5.98 -15.38 5.92
N ASP A 41 6.01 -16.71 5.94
CA ASP A 41 7.23 -17.48 6.23
C ASP A 41 8.35 -17.17 5.23
N GLY A 42 8.01 -16.88 3.98
CA GLY A 42 8.95 -16.53 2.90
C GLY A 42 9.27 -15.04 2.78
N ALA A 43 8.88 -14.19 3.76
CA ALA A 43 9.11 -12.74 3.68
C ALA A 43 10.60 -12.38 3.53
N HIS A 44 11.48 -13.14 4.21
CA HIS A 44 12.92 -12.97 4.13
C HIS A 44 13.43 -13.10 2.68
N ASP A 45 12.92 -14.07 1.92
CA ASP A 45 13.39 -14.39 0.56
C ASP A 45 13.05 -13.30 -0.46
N ILE A 46 12.12 -12.39 -0.11
CA ILE A 46 11.68 -11.27 -0.95
C ILE A 46 11.95 -9.90 -0.30
N SER A 47 12.85 -9.87 0.68
CA SER A 47 13.23 -8.67 1.45
C SER A 47 14.30 -7.81 0.76
N ALA A 48 14.57 -6.63 1.30
CA ALA A 48 15.67 -5.78 0.83
C ALA A 48 17.04 -6.45 0.94
N GLU A 49 17.22 -7.26 1.98
CA GLU A 49 18.43 -8.02 2.25
C GLU A 49 18.62 -9.09 1.18
N ALA A 50 17.57 -9.87 0.88
CA ALA A 50 17.60 -10.85 -0.21
C ALA A 50 17.91 -10.21 -1.58
N MET A 51 17.39 -9.00 -1.84
CA MET A 51 17.73 -8.27 -3.06
C MET A 51 19.24 -7.96 -3.17
N ALA A 52 19.94 -7.78 -2.05
CA ALA A 52 21.36 -7.47 -2.01
C ALA A 52 22.26 -8.72 -1.99
N GLU A 53 21.69 -9.92 -1.74
CA GLU A 53 22.45 -11.16 -1.72
C GLU A 53 22.98 -11.53 -3.11
N VAL A 54 24.25 -11.92 -3.17
CA VAL A 54 24.89 -12.36 -4.40
C VAL A 54 24.50 -13.80 -4.67
N ARG A 55 23.77 -14.04 -5.77
CA ARG A 55 23.35 -15.38 -6.17
C ARG A 55 24.49 -16.17 -6.81
N GLU A 56 24.46 -17.49 -6.64
CA GLU A 56 25.50 -18.40 -7.13
C GLU A 56 25.51 -18.55 -8.66
N SER A 57 24.37 -18.38 -9.32
CA SER A 57 24.19 -18.66 -10.76
C SER A 57 25.04 -17.78 -11.66
N ASP A 58 25.24 -16.51 -11.32
CA ASP A 58 25.99 -15.54 -12.12
C ASP A 58 26.87 -14.58 -11.31
N GLY A 59 26.98 -14.78 -9.99
CA GLY A 59 27.81 -13.98 -9.10
C GLY A 59 27.36 -12.51 -8.97
N GLN A 60 26.09 -12.22 -9.24
CA GLN A 60 25.50 -10.89 -9.09
C GLN A 60 24.34 -10.90 -8.07
N ALA A 61 24.01 -9.74 -7.51
CA ALA A 61 22.78 -9.58 -6.74
C ALA A 61 21.61 -9.19 -7.66
N ASN A 62 20.37 -9.38 -7.19
CA ASN A 62 19.20 -8.83 -7.88
C ASN A 62 19.27 -7.29 -7.91
N LEU A 63 19.60 -6.66 -6.80
CA LEU A 63 19.82 -5.22 -6.69
C LEU A 63 21.15 -4.82 -7.33
N VAL A 64 21.10 -3.94 -8.33
CA VAL A 64 22.28 -3.43 -9.03
C VAL A 64 22.71 -2.09 -8.47
N SER A 65 21.75 -1.21 -8.19
CA SER A 65 22.01 0.17 -7.74
C SER A 65 20.72 0.85 -7.28
N ASN A 66 20.87 2.05 -6.70
CA ASN A 66 19.76 2.94 -6.43
C ASN A 66 19.66 4.08 -7.46
N HIS A 67 18.56 4.83 -7.39
CA HIS A 67 18.30 5.99 -8.23
C HIS A 67 17.53 7.08 -7.46
N ALA A 68 17.79 8.34 -7.81
CA ALA A 68 17.08 9.50 -7.26
C ALA A 68 16.09 10.07 -8.26
N CYS A 69 14.91 10.44 -7.78
CA CYS A 69 14.01 11.34 -8.49
C CYS A 69 14.66 12.72 -8.67
N PHE A 70 14.07 13.55 -9.53
CA PHE A 70 14.53 14.91 -9.77
C PHE A 70 14.69 15.70 -8.46
N GLY A 71 15.88 16.27 -8.23
CA GLY A 71 16.19 17.09 -7.04
C GLY A 71 16.25 16.33 -5.71
N CYS A 72 16.09 15.01 -5.70
CA CYS A 72 15.99 14.23 -4.47
C CYS A 72 17.37 13.84 -3.92
N PRO A 73 17.69 14.16 -2.65
CA PRO A 73 18.94 13.75 -2.01
C PRO A 73 18.89 12.33 -1.40
N ILE A 74 17.71 11.68 -1.33
CA ILE A 74 17.53 10.39 -0.64
C ILE A 74 17.92 9.20 -1.52
N SER A 75 17.65 9.22 -2.82
CA SER A 75 17.92 8.11 -3.75
C SER A 75 17.25 6.77 -3.35
N CYS A 76 15.95 6.77 -3.05
CA CYS A 76 15.25 5.57 -2.58
C CYS A 76 14.92 4.53 -3.67
N ALA A 77 14.80 4.91 -4.94
CA ALA A 77 14.34 3.99 -5.98
C ALA A 77 15.36 2.88 -6.24
N ARG A 78 14.89 1.64 -6.45
CA ARG A 78 15.75 0.48 -6.70
C ARG A 78 15.90 0.21 -8.20
N ARG A 79 17.08 -0.25 -8.62
CA ARG A 79 17.31 -0.78 -9.96
C ARG A 79 17.81 -2.21 -9.86
N SER A 80 17.07 -3.13 -10.46
CA SER A 80 17.31 -4.57 -10.35
C SER A 80 17.63 -5.20 -11.69
N LYS A 81 18.25 -6.38 -11.64
CA LYS A 81 18.50 -7.25 -12.78
C LYS A 81 18.21 -8.69 -12.42
N ILE A 82 17.36 -9.29 -13.25
CA ILE A 82 16.91 -10.68 -13.09
C ILE A 82 18.03 -11.63 -13.51
N ASP A 83 18.18 -12.76 -12.81
CA ASP A 83 19.01 -13.88 -13.24
C ASP A 83 18.62 -14.30 -14.68
N PRO A 84 19.52 -14.21 -15.67
CA PRO A 84 19.20 -14.53 -17.06
C PRO A 84 18.83 -16.00 -17.29
N THR A 85 19.10 -16.89 -16.34
CA THR A 85 18.71 -18.31 -16.39
C THR A 85 17.33 -18.59 -15.79
N HIS A 86 16.73 -17.61 -15.10
CA HIS A 86 15.44 -17.74 -14.47
C HIS A 86 14.33 -17.99 -15.50
N PHE A 87 13.36 -18.87 -15.18
CA PHE A 87 12.36 -19.32 -16.16
C PHE A 87 11.50 -18.18 -16.72
N THR A 88 11.32 -17.11 -15.95
CA THR A 88 10.54 -15.94 -16.36
C THR A 88 11.20 -15.16 -17.49
N VAL A 89 12.53 -15.21 -17.63
CA VAL A 89 13.30 -14.39 -18.59
C VAL A 89 14.28 -15.17 -19.48
N LYS A 90 14.53 -16.46 -19.24
CA LYS A 90 15.53 -17.26 -19.99
C LYS A 90 15.32 -17.23 -21.51
N ASP A 91 14.06 -17.19 -21.95
CA ASP A 91 13.66 -17.15 -23.36
C ASP A 91 13.15 -15.75 -23.78
N LYS A 92 13.37 -14.72 -22.94
CA LYS A 92 12.90 -13.35 -23.14
C LYS A 92 14.04 -12.34 -22.98
N PRO A 93 14.96 -12.22 -23.97
CA PRO A 93 16.12 -11.34 -23.88
C PRO A 93 15.76 -9.87 -23.65
N GLN A 94 14.56 -9.45 -24.05
CA GLN A 94 14.07 -8.10 -23.79
C GLN A 94 13.89 -7.77 -22.30
N TYR A 95 13.82 -8.76 -21.40
CA TYR A 95 13.75 -8.55 -19.95
C TYR A 95 15.08 -8.81 -19.22
N GLN A 96 16.15 -9.17 -19.94
CA GLN A 96 17.50 -9.41 -19.38
C GLN A 96 18.33 -8.10 -19.31
N HIS A 97 17.73 -7.05 -18.75
CA HIS A 97 18.37 -5.74 -18.59
C HIS A 97 18.12 -5.19 -17.17
N VAL A 98 18.78 -4.08 -16.85
CA VAL A 98 18.57 -3.38 -15.58
C VAL A 98 17.35 -2.46 -15.72
N SER A 99 16.34 -2.63 -14.87
CA SER A 99 15.14 -1.78 -14.84
C SER A 99 14.72 -1.45 -13.39
N GLY A 100 13.59 -0.76 -13.23
CA GLY A 100 13.01 -0.43 -11.93
C GLY A 100 12.76 -1.69 -11.09
N GLY A 101 13.43 -1.75 -9.94
CA GLY A 101 13.33 -2.87 -9.00
C GLY A 101 12.06 -2.81 -8.14
N LEU A 102 11.98 -3.72 -7.18
CA LEU A 102 10.84 -3.80 -6.28
C LEU A 102 10.87 -2.67 -5.24
N GLU A 103 9.77 -1.93 -5.17
CA GLU A 103 9.38 -1.19 -3.97
C GLU A 103 8.63 -2.14 -3.02
N TYR A 104 8.50 -1.76 -1.74
CA TYR A 104 7.86 -2.56 -0.68
C TYR A 104 6.51 -3.14 -1.09
N GLU A 105 5.60 -2.26 -1.46
CA GLU A 105 4.24 -2.61 -1.88
C GLU A 105 4.22 -3.56 -3.07
N ALA A 106 5.15 -3.39 -4.03
CA ALA A 106 5.23 -4.26 -5.18
C ALA A 106 5.67 -5.69 -4.80
N ALA A 107 6.70 -5.86 -3.95
CA ALA A 107 7.07 -7.23 -3.56
C ALA A 107 6.04 -7.85 -2.62
N TRP A 108 5.36 -7.07 -1.79
CA TRP A 108 4.25 -7.60 -1.01
C TRP A 108 3.12 -8.09 -1.92
N ALA A 109 2.60 -7.21 -2.79
CA ALA A 109 1.44 -7.51 -3.62
C ALA A 109 1.72 -8.65 -4.60
N LEU A 110 2.90 -8.66 -5.22
CA LEU A 110 3.30 -9.70 -6.18
C LEU A 110 3.86 -10.95 -5.49
N GLY A 111 4.10 -10.89 -4.18
CA GLY A 111 4.74 -11.92 -3.37
C GLY A 111 3.83 -12.46 -2.27
N ALA A 112 4.01 -11.94 -1.05
CA ALA A 112 3.33 -12.39 0.17
C ALA A 112 1.80 -12.44 0.03
N ALA A 113 1.18 -11.46 -0.65
CA ALA A 113 -0.26 -11.45 -0.89
C ALA A 113 -0.75 -12.66 -1.72
N ASN A 114 0.14 -13.28 -2.50
CA ASN A 114 -0.11 -14.45 -3.33
C ASN A 114 0.61 -15.72 -2.82
N GLY A 115 1.31 -15.62 -1.68
CA GLY A 115 2.11 -16.71 -1.12
C GLY A 115 3.38 -17.04 -1.91
N ILE A 116 3.87 -16.13 -2.76
CA ILE A 116 5.05 -16.32 -3.61
C ILE A 116 6.30 -15.74 -2.92
N ASN A 117 7.37 -16.53 -2.83
CA ASN A 117 8.67 -16.12 -2.29
C ASN A 117 9.82 -16.15 -3.32
N ASP A 118 9.49 -16.16 -4.61
CA ASP A 118 10.47 -16.13 -5.71
C ASP A 118 10.79 -14.68 -6.13
N LEU A 119 11.87 -14.13 -5.58
CA LEU A 119 12.30 -12.75 -5.84
C LEU A 119 12.48 -12.42 -7.33
N GLU A 120 12.94 -13.37 -8.14
CA GLU A 120 13.18 -13.15 -9.57
C GLU A 120 11.85 -13.14 -10.35
N ALA A 121 10.88 -13.96 -9.95
CA ALA A 121 9.52 -13.89 -10.48
C ALA A 121 8.81 -12.57 -10.11
N LEU A 122 8.96 -12.10 -8.87
CA LEU A 122 8.41 -10.82 -8.43
C LEU A 122 9.02 -9.65 -9.20
N THR A 123 10.35 -9.65 -9.36
CA THR A 123 11.07 -8.63 -10.16
C THR A 123 10.58 -8.64 -11.61
N TYR A 124 10.38 -9.82 -12.20
CA TYR A 124 9.81 -9.96 -13.53
C TYR A 124 8.40 -9.37 -13.62
N ALA A 125 7.51 -9.71 -12.68
CA ALA A 125 6.15 -9.19 -12.66
C ALA A 125 6.12 -7.65 -12.53
N ASN A 126 7.03 -7.08 -11.73
CA ASN A 126 7.20 -5.64 -11.62
C ASN A 126 7.69 -5.00 -12.94
N PHE A 127 8.60 -5.65 -13.67
CA PHE A 127 9.01 -5.18 -15.00
C PHE A 127 7.82 -5.17 -15.96
N VAL A 128 6.98 -6.20 -15.94
CA VAL A 128 5.75 -6.23 -16.74
C VAL A 128 4.81 -5.09 -16.34
N CYS A 129 4.63 -4.83 -15.05
CA CYS A 129 3.81 -3.71 -14.58
C CYS A 129 4.31 -2.36 -15.09
N ASN A 130 5.62 -2.11 -15.01
CA ASN A 130 6.24 -0.88 -15.48
C ASN A 130 6.08 -0.68 -17.00
N GLU A 131 6.31 -1.74 -17.79
CA GLU A 131 6.22 -1.68 -19.25
C GLU A 131 4.78 -1.54 -19.76
N GLN A 132 3.80 -2.06 -19.02
CA GLN A 132 2.39 -2.07 -19.43
C GLN A 132 1.54 -1.00 -18.74
N GLY A 133 2.11 -0.27 -17.77
CA GLY A 133 1.37 0.72 -16.99
C GLY A 133 0.32 0.11 -16.07
N LEU A 134 0.64 -1.01 -15.42
CA LEU A 134 -0.22 -1.67 -14.43
C LEU A 134 0.23 -1.29 -13.02
N ASP A 135 -0.73 -1.11 -12.12
CA ASP A 135 -0.45 -0.98 -10.69
C ASP A 135 -0.14 -2.35 -10.08
N PRO A 136 1.08 -2.58 -9.54
CA PRO A 136 1.44 -3.87 -8.96
C PRO A 136 0.59 -4.22 -7.73
N ILE A 137 0.11 -3.23 -6.97
CA ILE A 137 -0.76 -3.45 -5.80
C ILE A 137 -2.08 -4.08 -6.25
N SER A 138 -2.81 -3.37 -7.11
CA SER A 138 -4.12 -3.82 -7.59
C SER A 138 -4.02 -5.13 -8.39
N LEU A 139 -2.96 -5.31 -9.21
CA LEU A 139 -2.73 -6.55 -9.94
C LEU A 139 -2.51 -7.73 -8.97
N GLY A 140 -1.56 -7.59 -8.03
CA GLY A 140 -1.22 -8.63 -7.07
C GLY A 140 -2.40 -9.02 -6.18
N ALA A 141 -3.12 -8.04 -5.64
CA ALA A 141 -4.30 -8.28 -4.82
C ALA A 141 -5.46 -8.90 -5.63
N THR A 142 -5.65 -8.52 -6.90
CA THR A 142 -6.66 -9.14 -7.77
C THR A 142 -6.35 -10.59 -8.08
N ILE A 143 -5.08 -10.93 -8.32
CA ILE A 143 -4.66 -12.34 -8.49
C ILE A 143 -4.87 -13.11 -7.18
N GLY A 144 -4.58 -12.50 -6.02
CA GLY A 144 -4.83 -13.13 -4.72
C GLY A 144 -6.32 -13.44 -4.49
N ALA A 145 -7.20 -12.52 -4.88
CA ALA A 145 -8.64 -12.76 -4.87
C ALA A 145 -9.08 -13.87 -5.84
N ALA A 146 -8.44 -13.97 -7.01
CA ALA A 146 -8.67 -15.07 -7.96
C ALA A 146 -8.22 -16.42 -7.39
N MET A 147 -7.12 -16.48 -6.64
CA MET A 147 -6.68 -17.70 -5.95
C MET A 147 -7.69 -18.14 -4.88
N ASP A 148 -8.30 -17.19 -4.17
CA ASP A 148 -9.42 -17.46 -3.26
C ASP A 148 -10.64 -18.02 -4.00
N LEU A 149 -11.05 -17.39 -5.12
CA LEU A 149 -12.14 -17.90 -5.96
C LEU A 149 -11.89 -19.33 -6.46
N TYR A 150 -10.64 -19.64 -6.83
CA TYR A 150 -10.24 -20.97 -7.27
C TYR A 150 -10.32 -21.98 -6.12
N LYS A 151 -9.85 -21.60 -4.93
CA LYS A 151 -9.92 -22.42 -3.72
C LYS A 151 -11.36 -22.75 -3.31
N GLU A 152 -12.29 -21.80 -3.44
CA GLU A 152 -13.72 -22.00 -3.18
C GLU A 152 -14.42 -22.80 -4.30
N GLY A 153 -13.74 -23.05 -5.43
CA GLY A 153 -14.30 -23.73 -6.60
C GLY A 153 -15.26 -22.87 -7.43
N ALA A 154 -15.27 -21.55 -7.20
CA ALA A 154 -16.06 -20.59 -7.97
C ALA A 154 -15.49 -20.35 -9.37
N ILE A 155 -14.18 -20.58 -9.53
CA ILE A 155 -13.50 -20.70 -10.82
C ILE A 155 -12.69 -22.00 -10.85
N THR A 156 -12.46 -22.53 -12.05
CA THR A 156 -11.78 -23.80 -12.28
C THR A 156 -10.60 -23.63 -13.23
N GLN A 157 -9.81 -24.69 -13.43
CA GLN A 157 -8.75 -24.69 -14.44
C GLN A 157 -9.29 -24.46 -15.86
N GLU A 158 -10.56 -24.80 -16.14
CA GLU A 158 -11.15 -24.53 -17.45
C GLU A 158 -11.28 -23.01 -17.69
N ASP A 159 -11.73 -22.27 -16.69
CA ASP A 159 -11.90 -20.81 -16.76
C ASP A 159 -10.56 -20.09 -16.95
N THR A 160 -9.49 -20.62 -16.36
CA THR A 160 -8.14 -20.02 -16.35
C THR A 160 -7.25 -20.50 -17.50
N GLY A 161 -7.78 -21.26 -18.45
CA GLY A 161 -7.02 -21.77 -19.59
C GLY A 161 -6.01 -22.86 -19.24
N GLY A 162 -6.31 -23.66 -18.21
CA GLY A 162 -5.50 -24.78 -17.72
C GLY A 162 -4.56 -24.43 -16.56
N VAL A 163 -4.66 -23.22 -15.99
CA VAL A 163 -3.75 -22.73 -14.95
C VAL A 163 -4.35 -22.96 -13.55
N ALA A 164 -3.65 -23.69 -12.68
CA ALA A 164 -4.08 -23.90 -11.30
C ALA A 164 -3.74 -22.69 -10.42
N LEU A 165 -4.73 -21.88 -10.06
CA LEU A 165 -4.55 -20.67 -9.23
C LEU A 165 -4.50 -20.99 -7.74
N GLU A 166 -3.50 -21.77 -7.34
CA GLU A 166 -3.23 -22.08 -5.94
C GLU A 166 -2.24 -21.05 -5.35
N PHE A 167 -2.47 -20.60 -4.12
CA PHE A 167 -1.49 -19.78 -3.40
C PHE A 167 -0.13 -20.48 -3.34
N GLY A 168 0.95 -19.76 -3.60
CA GLY A 168 2.30 -20.33 -3.67
C GLY A 168 2.71 -20.87 -5.04
N ASN A 169 1.81 -20.93 -6.02
CA ASN A 169 2.15 -21.39 -7.37
C ASN A 169 2.73 -20.24 -8.21
N THR A 170 4.06 -20.13 -8.24
CA THR A 170 4.79 -19.08 -8.97
C THR A 170 4.52 -19.09 -10.48
N GLU A 171 4.46 -20.27 -11.11
CA GLU A 171 4.23 -20.37 -12.57
C GLU A 171 2.81 -19.89 -12.93
N ALA A 172 1.81 -20.26 -12.11
CA ALA A 172 0.45 -19.80 -12.29
C ALA A 172 0.31 -18.28 -12.10
N PHE A 173 0.96 -17.74 -11.07
CA PHE A 173 1.01 -16.30 -10.83
C PHE A 173 1.61 -15.55 -12.03
N VAL A 174 2.78 -15.97 -12.52
CA VAL A 174 3.46 -15.35 -13.68
C VAL A 174 2.58 -15.45 -14.93
N ALA A 175 1.92 -16.58 -15.17
CA ALA A 175 1.02 -16.76 -16.30
C ALA A 175 -0.16 -15.77 -16.24
N MET A 176 -0.71 -15.49 -15.05
CA MET A 176 -1.80 -14.53 -14.87
C MET A 176 -1.34 -13.08 -15.02
N VAL A 177 -0.15 -12.72 -14.53
CA VAL A 177 0.46 -11.40 -14.78
C VAL A 177 0.58 -11.16 -16.28
N GLU A 178 1.14 -12.12 -17.00
CA GLU A 178 1.30 -12.06 -18.45
C GLU A 178 -0.03 -12.01 -19.22
N ALA A 179 -1.00 -12.84 -18.85
CA ALA A 179 -2.31 -12.86 -19.48
C ALA A 179 -3.04 -11.53 -19.26
N THR A 180 -2.92 -10.94 -18.07
CA THR A 180 -3.52 -9.65 -17.73
C THR A 180 -2.88 -8.52 -18.53
N ALA A 181 -1.54 -8.49 -18.58
CA ALA A 181 -0.77 -7.55 -19.40
C ALA A 181 -1.17 -7.57 -20.88
N ARG A 182 -1.43 -8.75 -21.44
CA ARG A 182 -1.87 -8.89 -22.83
C ARG A 182 -3.38 -8.71 -23.02
N GLY A 183 -4.16 -8.69 -21.94
CA GLY A 183 -5.62 -8.70 -21.98
C GLY A 183 -6.15 -9.95 -22.69
N GLU A 184 -5.62 -11.13 -22.36
CA GLU A 184 -5.93 -12.41 -23.00
C GLU A 184 -6.55 -13.40 -22.01
N GLY A 185 -7.47 -14.25 -22.49
CA GLY A 185 -8.10 -15.29 -21.67
C GLY A 185 -8.69 -14.72 -20.37
N PHE A 186 -8.40 -15.41 -19.26
CA PHE A 186 -8.80 -14.99 -17.91
C PHE A 186 -8.14 -13.68 -17.45
N GLY A 187 -7.03 -13.26 -18.08
CA GLY A 187 -6.39 -11.97 -17.83
C GLY A 187 -7.30 -10.77 -18.11
N LYS A 188 -8.31 -10.92 -18.98
CA LYS A 188 -9.35 -9.88 -19.19
C LYS A 188 -10.22 -9.67 -17.95
N GLU A 189 -10.51 -10.74 -17.23
CA GLU A 189 -11.31 -10.71 -16.01
C GLU A 189 -10.50 -10.11 -14.86
N LEU A 190 -9.24 -10.54 -14.72
CA LEU A 190 -8.30 -9.94 -13.77
C LEU A 190 -8.10 -8.44 -14.02
N GLY A 191 -8.08 -8.01 -15.29
CA GLY A 191 -7.98 -6.61 -15.66
C GLY A 191 -9.16 -5.72 -15.23
N GLN A 192 -10.24 -6.28 -14.67
CA GLN A 192 -11.38 -5.49 -14.14
C GLN A 192 -11.23 -5.12 -12.65
N GLY A 193 -10.21 -5.64 -11.97
CA GLY A 193 -9.98 -5.45 -10.53
C GLY A 193 -10.75 -6.45 -9.66
N SER A 194 -10.30 -6.63 -8.42
CA SER A 194 -10.77 -7.68 -7.51
C SER A 194 -12.26 -7.55 -7.19
N LYS A 195 -12.76 -6.33 -6.99
CA LYS A 195 -14.18 -6.10 -6.67
C LYS A 195 -15.09 -6.66 -7.74
N ARG A 196 -14.87 -6.27 -9.00
CA ARG A 196 -15.70 -6.69 -10.14
C ARG A 196 -15.55 -8.18 -10.43
N LEU A 197 -14.33 -8.70 -10.28
CA LEU A 197 -14.04 -10.13 -10.42
C LEU A 197 -14.84 -10.96 -9.41
N CYS A 198 -14.69 -10.65 -8.12
CA CYS A 198 -15.36 -11.33 -7.03
C CYS A 198 -16.89 -11.22 -7.10
N GLU A 199 -17.42 -10.03 -7.42
CA GLU A 199 -18.86 -9.82 -7.65
C GLU A 199 -19.39 -10.70 -8.79
N LYS A 200 -18.65 -10.77 -9.92
CA LYS A 200 -19.04 -11.58 -11.08
C LYS A 200 -19.16 -13.07 -10.75
N PHE A 201 -18.27 -13.58 -9.90
CA PHE A 201 -18.27 -14.98 -9.50
C PHE A 201 -19.07 -15.24 -8.20
N GLY A 202 -19.83 -14.25 -7.71
CA GLY A 202 -20.78 -14.43 -6.61
C GLY A 202 -20.16 -14.45 -5.21
N HIS A 203 -18.92 -13.98 -5.08
CA HIS A 203 -18.16 -13.98 -3.82
C HIS A 203 -17.54 -12.61 -3.51
N PRO A 204 -18.33 -11.52 -3.40
CA PRO A 204 -17.81 -10.18 -3.14
C PRO A 204 -16.97 -10.07 -1.86
N GLU A 205 -17.21 -10.94 -0.88
CA GLU A 205 -16.49 -11.02 0.39
C GLU A 205 -15.01 -11.40 0.25
N LEU A 206 -14.61 -11.98 -0.89
CA LEU A 206 -13.21 -12.34 -1.18
C LEU A 206 -12.40 -11.15 -1.70
N SER A 207 -13.06 -10.06 -2.10
CA SER A 207 -12.37 -8.83 -2.51
C SER A 207 -11.94 -8.03 -1.28
N MET A 208 -10.63 -7.99 -1.04
CA MET A 208 -10.04 -7.12 -0.04
C MET A 208 -9.92 -5.71 -0.62
N THR A 209 -11.01 -4.94 -0.57
CA THR A 209 -11.08 -3.55 -1.08
C THR A 209 -11.82 -2.62 -0.11
N VAL A 210 -11.51 -1.31 -0.18
CA VAL A 210 -12.37 -0.23 0.35
C VAL A 210 -12.67 0.73 -0.79
N LYS A 211 -13.95 1.07 -0.98
CA LYS A 211 -14.45 1.89 -2.10
C LYS A 211 -13.99 1.37 -3.48
N GLY A 212 -13.76 0.05 -3.58
CA GLY A 212 -13.32 -0.62 -4.80
C GLY A 212 -11.83 -0.53 -5.13
N GLN A 213 -11.01 0.05 -4.25
CA GLN A 213 -9.55 0.05 -4.35
C GLN A 213 -8.97 -1.08 -3.50
N GLU A 214 -8.07 -1.88 -4.07
CA GLU A 214 -7.37 -2.98 -3.40
C GLU A 214 -6.52 -2.51 -2.21
N PHE A 215 -6.45 -3.33 -1.15
CA PHE A 215 -5.62 -3.04 0.02
C PHE A 215 -4.12 -3.03 -0.31
N PRO A 216 -3.32 -2.24 0.42
CA PRO A 216 -1.87 -2.28 0.39
C PRO A 216 -1.30 -3.18 1.51
N ALA A 217 0.03 -3.15 1.69
CA ALA A 217 0.82 -4.11 2.45
C ALA A 217 0.77 -4.06 3.99
N TYR A 218 -0.24 -3.45 4.61
CA TYR A 218 -0.33 -3.37 6.07
C TYR A 218 -1.67 -3.91 6.57
N ASP A 219 -1.61 -4.92 7.43
CA ASP A 219 -2.80 -5.56 7.98
C ASP A 219 -3.40 -4.73 9.13
N PRO A 220 -4.63 -4.23 9.01
CA PRO A 220 -5.28 -3.43 10.05
C PRO A 220 -5.49 -4.11 11.39
N ARG A 221 -5.40 -5.45 11.45
CA ARG A 221 -5.49 -6.19 12.70
C ARG A 221 -4.23 -5.99 13.55
N GLY A 222 -3.08 -5.83 12.90
CA GLY A 222 -1.80 -5.53 13.54
C GLY A 222 -1.47 -4.04 13.63
N ILE A 223 -2.19 -3.16 12.93
CA ILE A 223 -2.00 -1.70 12.97
C ILE A 223 -3.35 -0.98 12.92
N GLN A 224 -3.91 -0.63 14.08
CA GLN A 224 -5.29 -0.14 14.20
C GLN A 224 -5.52 1.16 13.42
N GLY A 225 -4.59 2.13 13.49
CA GLY A 225 -4.72 3.40 12.78
C GLY A 225 -4.78 3.22 11.27
N MET A 226 -4.09 2.22 10.70
CA MET A 226 -4.18 1.91 9.27
C MET A 226 -5.58 1.43 8.87
N GLY A 227 -6.29 0.71 9.73
CA GLY A 227 -7.70 0.36 9.49
C GLY A 227 -8.59 1.58 9.32
N LEU A 228 -8.49 2.54 10.24
CA LEU A 228 -9.23 3.80 10.13
C LEU A 228 -8.78 4.61 8.89
N THR A 229 -7.48 4.64 8.58
CA THR A 229 -6.96 5.26 7.35
C THR A 229 -7.62 4.67 6.11
N TYR A 230 -7.69 3.34 5.98
CA TYR A 230 -8.28 2.70 4.80
C TYR A 230 -9.78 2.97 4.69
N ALA A 231 -10.51 2.85 5.80
CA ALA A 231 -11.94 3.12 5.83
C ALA A 231 -12.25 4.56 5.38
N THR A 232 -11.50 5.54 5.88
CA THR A 232 -11.81 6.97 5.72
C THR A 232 -11.09 7.67 4.57
N SER A 233 -10.17 7.00 3.88
CA SER A 233 -9.41 7.57 2.77
C SER A 233 -10.33 7.97 1.61
N ASN A 234 -10.14 9.20 1.11
CA ASN A 234 -10.92 9.78 0.01
C ASN A 234 -10.74 9.06 -1.35
N ARG A 235 -9.80 8.12 -1.48
CA ARG A 235 -9.58 7.37 -2.73
C ARG A 235 -9.68 5.85 -2.58
N GLY A 236 -10.27 5.36 -1.50
CA GLY A 236 -10.29 3.94 -1.15
C GLY A 236 -9.06 3.49 -0.35
N ALA A 237 -8.85 2.17 -0.23
CA ALA A 237 -7.82 1.58 0.64
C ALA A 237 -6.40 2.00 0.24
N CYS A 238 -5.91 3.12 0.76
CA CYS A 238 -4.61 3.65 0.41
C CYS A 238 -3.83 4.10 1.64
N HIS A 239 -2.63 3.54 1.82
CA HIS A 239 -1.80 3.79 2.99
C HIS A 239 -1.14 5.16 2.98
N LEU A 240 -0.85 5.71 1.79
CA LEU A 240 -0.16 7.00 1.68
C LEU A 240 -1.06 8.20 1.96
N ARG A 241 -2.37 8.04 2.10
CA ARG A 241 -3.24 9.17 2.48
C ARG A 241 -3.16 9.49 3.97
N SER A 242 -2.70 8.53 4.78
CA SER A 242 -2.35 8.74 6.18
C SER A 242 -1.49 7.58 6.66
N TYR A 243 -0.17 7.75 6.53
CA TYR A 243 0.78 6.68 6.76
C TYR A 243 1.10 6.53 8.26
N THR A 244 0.12 6.09 9.05
CA THR A 244 0.25 5.98 10.51
C THR A 244 1.27 4.93 10.95
N VAL A 245 1.68 4.01 10.05
CA VAL A 245 2.86 3.14 10.23
C VAL A 245 4.09 3.93 10.67
N ALA A 246 4.27 5.17 10.19
CA ALA A 246 5.34 6.04 10.66
C ALA A 246 5.32 6.21 12.18
N SER A 247 4.16 6.47 12.79
CA SER A 247 4.03 6.60 14.25
C SER A 247 3.94 5.25 14.95
N GLU A 248 3.06 4.38 14.44
CA GLU A 248 2.67 3.12 15.09
C GLU A 248 3.77 2.06 15.03
N VAL A 249 4.65 2.11 14.02
CA VAL A 249 5.76 1.18 13.85
C VAL A 249 7.10 1.90 14.01
N LEU A 250 7.34 2.95 13.24
CA LEU A 250 8.67 3.61 13.16
C LEU A 250 8.91 4.65 14.28
N GLY A 251 7.86 5.09 14.98
CA GLY A 251 7.96 6.07 16.06
C GLY A 251 8.08 7.53 15.64
N ILE A 252 7.60 7.89 14.44
CA ILE A 252 7.69 9.23 13.83
C ILE A 252 6.29 9.82 13.61
N PRO A 253 5.99 11.04 14.09
CA PRO A 253 6.84 11.90 14.93
C PRO A 253 6.93 11.41 16.38
N GLU A 254 5.99 10.57 16.81
CA GLU A 254 5.96 9.95 18.13
C GLU A 254 5.53 8.49 18.03
N LYS A 255 6.01 7.65 18.95
CA LYS A 255 5.67 6.24 19.00
C LYS A 255 4.31 6.04 19.68
N THR A 256 3.38 5.45 18.96
CA THR A 256 2.10 4.97 19.51
C THR A 256 2.01 3.45 19.42
N ASP A 257 1.22 2.83 20.30
CA ASP A 257 1.02 1.38 20.30
C ASP A 257 0.10 0.99 19.11
N PRO A 258 0.52 0.10 18.19
CA PRO A 258 -0.26 -0.25 17.02
C PRO A 258 -1.53 -1.08 17.32
N LEU A 259 -1.67 -1.67 18.50
CA LEU A 259 -2.77 -2.60 18.84
C LEU A 259 -3.94 -1.93 19.60
N VAL A 260 -3.80 -0.65 19.95
CA VAL A 260 -4.83 0.13 20.67
C VAL A 260 -5.58 1.09 19.75
N THR A 261 -6.80 1.44 20.14
CA THR A 261 -7.69 2.40 19.44
C THR A 261 -7.54 3.83 19.95
N ASP A 262 -7.08 4.00 21.18
CA ASP A 262 -6.93 5.30 21.85
C ASP A 262 -5.99 6.24 21.06
N GLY A 263 -6.45 7.47 20.83
CA GLY A 263 -5.71 8.51 20.08
C GLY A 263 -5.60 8.29 18.57
N LYS A 264 -6.07 7.17 18.02
CA LYS A 264 -5.91 6.85 16.58
C LYS A 264 -6.74 7.74 15.68
N ALA A 265 -7.92 8.16 16.12
CA ALA A 265 -8.77 9.09 15.36
C ALA A 265 -8.05 10.43 15.11
N GLY A 266 -7.47 11.02 16.15
CA GLY A 266 -6.68 12.23 16.05
C GLY A 266 -5.41 12.06 15.21
N LEU A 267 -4.69 10.94 15.41
CA LEU A 267 -3.49 10.61 14.64
C LEU A 267 -3.79 10.53 13.13
N VAL A 268 -4.81 9.78 12.75
CA VAL A 268 -5.22 9.63 11.35
C VAL A 268 -5.63 10.97 10.76
N LYS A 269 -6.47 11.76 11.44
CA LYS A 269 -6.84 13.11 10.97
C LYS A 269 -5.60 13.98 10.71
N ALA A 270 -4.67 14.02 11.67
CA ALA A 270 -3.46 14.85 11.56
C ALA A 270 -2.58 14.43 10.38
N PHE A 271 -2.38 13.12 10.19
CA PHE A 271 -1.62 12.59 9.06
C PHE A 271 -2.31 12.88 7.72
N GLN A 272 -3.62 12.73 7.63
CA GLN A 272 -4.39 13.06 6.42
C GLN A 272 -4.27 14.54 6.04
N ASP A 273 -4.39 15.44 7.00
CA ASP A 273 -4.28 16.88 6.77
C ASP A 273 -2.85 17.25 6.36
N ALA A 274 -1.85 16.76 7.09
CA ALA A 274 -0.44 17.00 6.77
C ALA A 274 -0.06 16.45 5.40
N THR A 275 -0.49 15.22 5.06
CA THR A 275 -0.17 14.62 3.76
C THR A 275 -0.87 15.34 2.62
N ALA A 276 -2.12 15.79 2.77
CA ALA A 276 -2.80 16.58 1.74
C ALA A 276 -2.04 17.90 1.45
N ALA A 277 -1.52 18.56 2.49
CA ALA A 277 -0.69 19.75 2.34
C ALA A 277 0.67 19.44 1.67
N VAL A 278 1.35 18.36 2.09
CA VAL A 278 2.64 17.93 1.51
C VAL A 278 2.51 17.57 0.04
N ASP A 279 1.51 16.75 -0.33
CA ASP A 279 1.23 16.39 -1.72
C ASP A 279 0.99 17.64 -2.59
N SER A 280 0.29 18.64 -2.05
CA SER A 280 0.00 19.89 -2.75
C SER A 280 1.22 20.80 -2.93
N SER A 281 2.24 20.65 -2.09
CA SER A 281 3.51 21.40 -2.24
C SER A 281 4.41 20.84 -3.34
N GLY A 282 4.14 19.62 -3.83
CA GLY A 282 5.02 18.90 -4.76
C GLY A 282 6.25 18.25 -4.12
N THR A 283 6.33 18.26 -2.78
CA THR A 283 7.40 17.60 -2.03
C THR A 283 7.09 16.11 -1.86
N CYS A 284 8.12 15.26 -1.95
CA CYS A 284 7.97 13.83 -1.74
C CYS A 284 7.61 13.51 -0.28
N VAL A 285 6.59 12.68 -0.05
CA VAL A 285 6.16 12.28 1.30
C VAL A 285 7.28 11.67 2.15
N PHE A 286 8.30 11.02 1.56
CA PHE A 286 9.41 10.46 2.34
C PHE A 286 10.27 11.53 3.02
N THR A 287 10.20 12.79 2.61
CA THR A 287 10.87 13.84 3.38
C THR A 287 10.25 14.02 4.75
N THR A 288 8.98 13.62 4.96
CA THR A 288 8.28 13.80 6.24
C THR A 288 8.78 12.87 7.35
N PHE A 289 9.66 11.91 7.03
CA PHE A 289 10.39 11.17 8.06
C PHE A 289 11.43 12.03 8.80
N ALA A 290 11.82 13.16 8.22
CA ALA A 290 12.81 14.08 8.81
C ALA A 290 12.35 15.54 8.85
N LEU A 291 11.43 15.94 7.97
CA LEU A 291 10.89 17.29 7.86
C LEU A 291 9.45 17.32 8.35
N SER A 292 9.03 18.46 8.88
CA SER A 292 7.67 18.72 9.33
C SER A 292 7.03 19.88 8.57
N GLY A 293 5.80 20.25 8.93
CA GLY A 293 5.16 21.47 8.43
C GLY A 293 5.98 22.73 8.74
N GLU A 294 6.73 22.74 9.85
CA GLU A 294 7.63 23.85 10.22
C GLU A 294 8.79 24.03 9.24
N ASP A 295 9.19 22.96 8.55
CA ASP A 295 10.24 23.00 7.54
C ASP A 295 9.69 23.26 6.15
N ILE A 296 8.56 22.64 5.80
CA ILE A 296 7.99 22.68 4.43
C ILE A 296 7.25 23.99 4.17
N ALA A 297 6.50 24.53 5.14
CA ALA A 297 5.75 25.77 4.92
C ALA A 297 6.64 26.97 4.54
N PRO A 298 7.80 27.21 5.20
CA PRO A 298 8.75 28.24 4.76
C PRO A 298 9.32 28.02 3.35
N MET A 299 9.46 26.77 2.90
CA MET A 299 9.88 26.47 1.52
C MET A 299 8.81 26.90 0.52
N VAL A 300 7.53 26.65 0.85
CA VAL A 300 6.39 27.13 0.05
C VAL A 300 6.32 28.66 0.06
N ASP A 301 6.47 29.29 1.22
CA ASP A 301 6.46 30.76 1.35
C ASP A 301 7.55 31.43 0.49
N ALA A 302 8.74 30.85 0.46
CA ALA A 302 9.85 31.35 -0.34
C ALA A 302 9.64 31.18 -1.85
N ALA A 303 8.87 30.16 -2.27
CA ALA A 303 8.68 29.79 -3.66
C ALA A 303 7.38 30.32 -4.28
N CYS A 304 6.36 30.59 -3.46
CA CYS A 304 5.01 30.92 -3.89
C CYS A 304 4.53 32.22 -3.26
N GLU A 305 3.73 32.98 -4.00
CA GLU A 305 3.07 34.15 -3.43
C GLU A 305 2.03 33.75 -2.36
N GLY A 306 1.83 34.64 -1.37
CA GLY A 306 0.65 34.62 -0.54
C GLY A 306 0.84 34.25 0.93
N ASP A 307 1.88 34.74 1.62
CA ASP A 307 2.06 34.68 3.09
C ASP A 307 1.69 33.33 3.72
N TRP A 308 2.62 32.36 3.64
CA TRP A 308 2.45 30.99 4.06
C TRP A 308 3.02 30.73 5.46
N SER A 309 2.14 30.77 6.47
CA SER A 309 2.46 30.26 7.81
C SER A 309 2.26 28.73 7.90
N VAL A 310 2.82 28.10 8.94
CA VAL A 310 2.64 26.67 9.22
C VAL A 310 1.16 26.34 9.45
N GLU A 311 0.45 27.20 10.19
CA GLU A 311 -0.99 27.02 10.47
C GLU A 311 -1.79 27.05 9.17
N ARG A 312 -1.51 28.01 8.29
CA ARG A 312 -2.16 28.09 6.99
C ARG A 312 -1.85 26.88 6.11
N PHE A 313 -0.60 26.40 6.13
CA PHE A 313 -0.20 25.22 5.39
C PHE A 313 -1.01 23.98 5.82
N VAL A 314 -1.14 23.74 7.12
CA VAL A 314 -1.95 22.63 7.66
C VAL A 314 -3.45 22.84 7.41
N GLU A 315 -3.98 24.05 7.57
CA GLU A 315 -5.38 24.37 7.28
C GLU A 315 -5.75 24.09 5.81
N VAL A 316 -4.83 24.37 4.87
CA VAL A 316 -5.01 24.04 3.45
C VAL A 316 -5.14 22.51 3.25
N GLY A 317 -4.35 21.72 3.97
CA GLY A 317 -4.50 20.26 3.98
C GLY A 317 -5.90 19.80 4.44
N GLU A 318 -6.38 20.35 5.55
CA GLU A 318 -7.74 20.07 6.06
C GLU A 318 -8.83 20.51 5.05
N ARG A 319 -8.66 21.67 4.42
CA ARG A 319 -9.56 22.17 3.37
C ARG A 319 -9.61 21.21 2.18
N ILE A 320 -8.46 20.75 1.69
CA ILE A 320 -8.39 19.81 0.56
C ILE A 320 -9.09 18.51 0.93
N TRP A 321 -8.82 17.96 2.12
CA TRP A 321 -9.44 16.71 2.56
C TRP A 321 -10.97 16.80 2.62
N ASN A 322 -11.51 17.92 3.09
CA ASN A 322 -12.96 18.15 3.14
C ASN A 322 -13.57 18.38 1.75
N MET A 323 -12.86 19.07 0.86
CA MET A 323 -13.30 19.27 -0.53
C MET A 323 -13.36 17.93 -1.31
N GLU A 324 -12.35 17.07 -1.14
CA GLU A 324 -12.38 15.71 -1.68
C GLU A 324 -13.52 14.87 -1.08
N ARG A 325 -13.79 15.03 0.23
CA ARG A 325 -14.94 14.38 0.89
C ARG A 325 -16.27 14.85 0.30
N GLN A 326 -16.45 16.15 0.07
CA GLN A 326 -17.65 16.69 -0.58
C GLN A 326 -17.83 16.11 -1.98
N TYR A 327 -16.76 16.06 -2.78
CA TYR A 327 -16.80 15.42 -4.10
C TYR A 327 -17.27 13.96 -4.01
N ASN A 328 -16.75 13.18 -3.06
CA ASN A 328 -17.15 11.80 -2.87
C ASN A 328 -18.62 11.65 -2.47
N ILE A 329 -19.13 12.52 -1.58
CA ILE A 329 -20.54 12.54 -1.19
C ILE A 329 -21.43 12.87 -2.40
N GLU A 330 -21.04 13.85 -3.21
CA GLU A 330 -21.74 14.19 -4.46
C GLU A 330 -21.71 13.03 -5.48
N ALA A 331 -20.62 12.26 -5.50
CA ALA A 331 -20.49 11.05 -6.30
C ALA A 331 -21.28 9.84 -5.75
N GLY A 332 -21.89 9.97 -4.57
CA GLY A 332 -22.79 8.98 -3.97
C GLY A 332 -22.19 8.15 -2.84
N PHE A 333 -20.97 8.44 -2.37
CA PHE A 333 -20.42 7.81 -1.18
C PHE A 333 -21.12 8.30 0.09
N THR A 334 -21.26 7.40 1.05
CA THR A 334 -21.93 7.64 2.34
C THR A 334 -21.07 7.11 3.48
N ALA A 335 -21.48 7.33 4.74
CA ALA A 335 -20.85 6.69 5.89
C ALA A 335 -20.79 5.14 5.80
N ALA A 336 -21.69 4.50 5.04
CA ALA A 336 -21.64 3.04 4.84
C ALA A 336 -20.40 2.58 4.04
N ASP A 337 -19.81 3.48 3.26
CA ASP A 337 -18.60 3.22 2.47
C ASP A 337 -17.30 3.46 3.26
N ASP A 338 -17.39 4.06 4.45
CA ASP A 338 -16.28 4.20 5.39
C ASP A 338 -16.17 2.94 6.27
N ASN A 339 -15.85 1.81 5.63
CA ASN A 339 -15.84 0.51 6.28
C ASN A 339 -14.63 -0.33 5.82
N LEU A 340 -14.44 -1.49 6.46
CA LEU A 340 -13.45 -2.50 6.11
C LEU A 340 -14.13 -3.82 5.68
N PRO A 341 -13.46 -4.67 4.89
CA PRO A 341 -13.90 -6.04 4.64
C PRO A 341 -14.16 -6.81 5.95
N GLU A 342 -15.20 -7.64 5.98
CA GLU A 342 -15.61 -8.35 7.19
C GLU A 342 -14.49 -9.19 7.82
N ARG A 343 -13.61 -9.76 6.98
CA ARG A 343 -12.43 -10.51 7.40
C ARG A 343 -11.57 -9.74 8.40
N LEU A 344 -11.40 -8.43 8.20
CA LEU A 344 -10.55 -7.60 9.07
C LEU A 344 -11.25 -7.21 10.38
N LEU A 345 -12.59 -7.24 10.39
CA LEU A 345 -13.42 -6.88 11.55
C LEU A 345 -13.79 -8.10 12.42
N LYS A 346 -13.79 -9.31 11.84
CA LYS A 346 -14.29 -10.52 12.49
C LYS A 346 -13.23 -11.61 12.64
N ASP A 347 -12.32 -11.76 11.69
CA ASP A 347 -11.33 -12.84 11.70
C ASP A 347 -10.04 -12.36 12.36
N ALA A 348 -9.85 -12.78 13.61
CA ALA A 348 -8.66 -12.41 14.38
C ALA A 348 -7.37 -12.86 13.68
N ALA A 349 -6.34 -12.03 13.79
CA ALA A 349 -4.99 -12.42 13.40
C ALA A 349 -4.57 -13.69 14.16
N LYS A 350 -3.95 -14.62 13.43
CA LYS A 350 -3.67 -15.99 13.93
C LYS A 350 -2.30 -16.15 14.56
N THR A 351 -1.39 -15.21 14.32
CA THR A 351 0.02 -15.31 14.69
C THR A 351 0.60 -13.94 15.00
N GLY A 352 1.81 -13.95 15.56
CA GLY A 352 2.61 -12.75 15.79
C GLY A 352 2.07 -11.88 16.92
N PRO A 353 2.62 -10.67 17.09
CA PRO A 353 2.20 -9.73 18.13
C PRO A 353 0.72 -9.36 18.09
N ALA A 354 0.08 -9.45 16.91
CA ALA A 354 -1.33 -9.15 16.72
C ALA A 354 -2.27 -10.36 16.99
N GLU A 355 -1.76 -11.52 17.39
CA GLU A 355 -2.58 -12.72 17.61
C GLU A 355 -3.80 -12.44 18.51
N GLY A 356 -4.99 -12.83 18.03
CA GLY A 356 -6.25 -12.60 18.73
C GLY A 356 -6.88 -11.23 18.49
N HIS A 357 -6.22 -10.31 17.79
CA HIS A 357 -6.77 -9.00 17.46
C HIS A 357 -7.54 -8.98 16.14
N VAL A 358 -8.62 -8.21 16.13
CA VAL A 358 -9.32 -7.72 14.93
C VAL A 358 -9.12 -6.19 14.83
N ASN A 359 -9.48 -5.58 13.71
CA ASN A 359 -9.56 -4.12 13.65
C ASN A 359 -10.85 -3.63 14.33
N ARG A 360 -10.72 -2.66 15.24
CA ARG A 360 -11.80 -2.12 16.07
C ARG A 360 -12.28 -0.78 15.52
N LEU A 361 -12.64 -0.76 14.23
CA LEU A 361 -13.04 0.43 13.50
C LEU A 361 -14.23 1.14 14.14
N ASP A 362 -15.18 0.37 14.68
CA ASP A 362 -16.39 0.86 15.34
C ASP A 362 -16.10 1.72 16.58
N GLU A 363 -14.98 1.48 17.26
CA GLU A 363 -14.50 2.31 18.38
C GLU A 363 -13.92 3.65 17.90
N MET A 364 -13.26 3.68 16.72
CA MET A 364 -12.47 4.83 16.26
C MET A 364 -13.24 5.77 15.32
N LEU A 365 -14.12 5.23 14.47
CA LEU A 365 -14.79 6.00 13.41
C LEU A 365 -15.69 7.13 13.94
N PRO A 366 -16.50 6.95 15.02
CA PRO A 366 -17.32 8.02 15.56
C PRO A 366 -16.48 9.21 16.06
N GLU A 367 -15.41 8.94 16.81
CA GLU A 367 -14.48 9.97 17.28
C GLU A 367 -13.81 10.69 16.10
N TYR A 368 -13.43 9.94 15.06
CA TYR A 368 -12.84 10.53 13.86
C TYR A 368 -13.80 11.52 13.18
N TYR A 369 -15.09 11.20 13.04
CA TYR A 369 -16.07 12.14 12.49
C TYR A 369 -16.24 13.38 13.36
N GLU A 370 -16.30 13.21 14.68
CA GLU A 370 -16.37 14.34 15.62
C GLU A 370 -15.15 15.27 15.46
N LEU A 371 -13.93 14.72 15.47
CA LEU A 371 -12.69 15.47 15.30
C LEU A 371 -12.58 16.13 13.93
N ARG A 372 -13.15 15.52 12.89
CA ARG A 372 -13.26 16.10 11.54
C ARG A 372 -14.25 17.26 11.45
N GLY A 373 -15.09 17.45 12.48
CA GLY A 373 -16.20 18.40 12.44
C GLY A 373 -17.27 17.96 11.43
N TRP A 374 -17.49 16.65 11.33
CA TRP A 374 -18.50 16.01 10.51
C TRP A 374 -19.66 15.53 11.39
N ASP A 375 -20.84 15.36 10.81
CA ASP A 375 -21.96 14.73 11.49
C ASP A 375 -21.81 13.20 11.56
N THR A 376 -22.74 12.53 12.24
CA THR A 376 -22.73 11.05 12.37
C THR A 376 -22.97 10.32 11.05
N SER A 377 -23.35 11.02 9.99
CA SER A 377 -23.48 10.48 8.62
C SER A 377 -22.20 10.69 7.81
N GLY A 378 -21.12 11.19 8.45
CA GLY A 378 -19.83 11.45 7.82
C GLY A 378 -19.86 12.64 6.86
N VAL A 379 -20.78 13.59 7.06
CA VAL A 379 -20.92 14.80 6.24
C VAL A 379 -20.30 15.99 6.95
N PRO A 380 -19.40 16.78 6.31
CA PRO A 380 -18.86 17.99 6.90
C PRO A 380 -19.97 18.98 7.32
N THR A 381 -19.89 19.49 8.55
CA THR A 381 -20.87 20.45 9.06
C THR A 381 -20.74 21.82 8.37
N ALA A 382 -21.83 22.60 8.36
CA ALA A 382 -21.80 23.97 7.82
C ALA A 382 -20.78 24.88 8.53
N GLU A 383 -20.52 24.65 9.83
CA GLU A 383 -19.49 25.36 10.57
C GLU A 383 -18.08 25.02 10.05
N THR A 384 -17.79 23.73 9.87
CA THR A 384 -16.52 23.27 9.31
C THR A 384 -16.30 23.80 7.89
N LEU A 385 -17.30 23.70 7.03
CA LEU A 385 -17.22 24.21 5.66
C LEU A 385 -17.00 25.73 5.63
N SER A 386 -17.77 26.49 6.42
CA SER A 386 -17.60 27.95 6.51
C SER A 386 -16.23 28.35 7.08
N ARG A 387 -15.70 27.61 8.06
CA ARG A 387 -14.35 27.85 8.62
C ARG A 387 -13.26 27.60 7.57
N LEU A 388 -13.43 26.56 6.76
CA LEU A 388 -12.48 26.20 5.69
C LEU A 388 -12.69 27.02 4.42
N GLY A 389 -13.76 27.80 4.30
CA GLY A 389 -14.08 28.59 3.11
C GLY A 389 -14.53 27.74 1.92
N LEU A 390 -15.29 26.67 2.20
CA LEU A 390 -15.89 25.74 1.22
C LEU A 390 -17.39 25.96 1.07
#